data_AF-A0A3C1W9J0-F1
#
_entry.id   AF-A0A3C1W9J0-F1
#
_cell.length_a   1.000
_cell.length_b   1.000
_cell.length_c   1.000
_cell.angle_alpha   90.00
_cell.angle_beta   90.00
_cell.angle_gamma   90.00
#
_symmetry.space_group_name_H-M   'P 1'
#
loop_
_entity.id
_entity.type
_entity.pdbx_description
1 polymer ?
#
loop_
_entity_poly.entity_id
_entity_poly.type
_entity_poly.pdbx_seq_one_letter_code
_entity_poly.pdbx_strand_id
1 'polypeptide(L)'
;MILPITQFGDPVLRKRCKEVKEVTDEIRSLVEDMIETMHDANGVGLAAPQVGIDLRLAVVDVSHDPDCVSFLRVNGKEVSVTEIMPLVFINPTFKKGGGKERMEEGCLSIHEVRAEVQ
;
A
#
# COMPACT_ATOMS: atom_id res chain seq x y z
N MET A 1 -15.52 -6.13 -1.53
CA MET A 1 -16.04 -6.26 -0.16
C MET A 1 -15.08 -5.56 0.80
N ILE A 2 -15.58 -4.88 1.83
CA ILE A 2 -14.73 -4.28 2.86
C ILE A 2 -14.15 -5.37 3.78
N LEU A 3 -12.83 -5.37 3.93
CA LEU A 3 -12.08 -6.30 4.76
C LEU A 3 -11.73 -5.66 6.11
N PRO A 4 -11.72 -6.42 7.23
CA PRO A 4 -11.32 -5.89 8.52
C PRO A 4 -9.82 -5.56 8.54
N ILE A 5 -9.48 -4.36 9.01
CA ILE A 5 -8.09 -3.93 9.14
C ILE A 5 -7.50 -4.41 10.46
N THR A 6 -6.47 -5.24 10.34
CA THR A 6 -5.68 -5.78 11.43
C THR A 6 -4.93 -4.67 12.16
N GLN A 7 -4.98 -4.69 13.49
CA GLN A 7 -4.39 -3.67 14.35
C GLN A 7 -3.05 -4.11 14.95
N PHE A 8 -2.25 -3.12 15.36
CA PHE A 8 -0.97 -3.32 16.03
C PHE A 8 -1.08 -4.32 17.18
N GLY A 9 -0.15 -5.27 17.20
CA GLY A 9 -0.13 -6.39 18.13
C GLY A 9 -0.45 -7.73 17.48
N ASP A 10 -1.12 -7.73 16.32
CA ASP A 10 -1.35 -8.97 15.57
C ASP A 10 -0.03 -9.53 14.99
N PRO A 11 0.26 -10.83 15.18
CA PRO A 11 1.46 -11.47 14.64
C PRO A 11 1.63 -11.39 13.13
N VAL A 12 0.54 -11.29 12.35
CA VAL A 12 0.61 -11.21 10.88
C VAL A 12 1.39 -9.97 10.43
N LEU A 13 1.29 -8.86 11.16
CA LEU A 13 1.97 -7.60 10.87
C LEU A 13 3.50 -7.66 11.10
N ARG A 14 3.98 -8.72 11.77
CA ARG A 14 5.42 -8.96 12.00
C ARG A 14 5.97 -10.09 11.13
N LYS A 15 5.13 -10.77 10.36
CA LYS A 15 5.52 -11.92 9.55
C LYS A 15 6.14 -11.47 8.23
N ARG A 16 7.15 -12.23 7.77
CA ARG A 16 7.65 -12.09 6.40
C ARG A 16 6.62 -12.70 5.44
N CYS A 17 6.00 -11.84 4.64
CA CYS A 17 4.97 -12.22 3.68
C CYS A 17 5.47 -13.20 2.61
N LYS A 18 4.60 -14.13 2.18
CA LYS A 18 4.89 -15.07 1.08
C LYS A 18 4.76 -14.41 -0.29
N GLU A 19 5.51 -14.92 -1.26
CA GLU A 19 5.38 -14.45 -2.64
C GLU A 19 4.06 -14.90 -3.27
N VAL A 20 3.47 -14.00 -4.05
CA VAL A 20 2.37 -14.33 -4.95
C VAL A 20 2.96 -15.06 -6.16
N LYS A 21 2.65 -16.35 -6.33
CA LYS A 21 3.25 -17.16 -7.41
C LYS A 21 2.60 -16.91 -8.77
N GLU A 22 1.31 -16.65 -8.76
CA GLU A 22 0.49 -16.47 -9.95
C GLU A 22 -0.61 -15.45 -9.64
N VAL A 23 -0.96 -14.63 -10.63
CA VAL A 23 -2.07 -13.67 -10.53
C VAL A 23 -3.33 -14.35 -11.02
N THR A 24 -3.97 -15.08 -10.10
CA THR A 24 -5.25 -15.75 -10.33
C THR A 24 -6.42 -14.79 -10.15
N ASP A 25 -7.63 -15.24 -10.46
CA ASP A 25 -8.84 -14.43 -10.25
C ASP A 25 -9.06 -14.12 -8.75
N GLU A 26 -8.68 -15.04 -7.84
CA GLU A 26 -8.73 -14.78 -6.40
C GLU A 26 -7.79 -13.65 -5.98
N ILE A 27 -6.60 -13.53 -6.60
CA ILE A 27 -5.68 -12.42 -6.34
C ILE A 27 -6.27 -11.11 -6.87
N ARG A 28 -6.94 -11.14 -8.03
CA ARG A 28 -7.60 -9.95 -8.59
C ARG A 28 -8.74 -9.47 -7.68
N SER A 29 -9.59 -10.39 -7.23
CA SER A 29 -10.66 -10.07 -6.28
C SER A 29 -10.10 -9.55 -4.95
N LEU A 30 -9.01 -10.13 -4.44
CA LEU A 30 -8.35 -9.62 -3.23
C LEU A 30 -7.84 -8.18 -3.43
N VAL A 31 -7.27 -7.86 -4.59
CA VAL A 31 -6.81 -6.50 -4.91
C VAL A 31 -7.98 -5.52 -4.93
N GLU A 32 -9.10 -5.88 -5.56
CA GLU A 32 -10.32 -5.07 -5.58
C GLU A 32 -10.85 -4.82 -4.16
N ASP A 33 -10.96 -5.87 -3.35
CA ASP A 33 -11.37 -5.78 -1.95
C ASP A 33 -10.42 -4.89 -1.12
N MET A 34 -9.10 -5.01 -1.34
CA MET A 34 -8.11 -4.18 -0.66
C MET A 34 -8.20 -2.70 -1.06
N ILE A 35 -8.47 -2.39 -2.33
CA ILE A 35 -8.66 -1.00 -2.79
C ILE A 35 -9.92 -0.42 -2.16
N GLU A 36 -11.04 -1.16 -2.20
CA GLU A 36 -12.29 -0.72 -1.60
C GLU A 36 -12.13 -0.47 -0.08
N THR A 37 -11.45 -1.39 0.62
CA THR A 37 -11.14 -1.27 2.05
C THR A 37 -10.26 -0.06 2.36
N MET A 38 -9.23 0.18 1.53
CA MET A 38 -8.33 1.32 1.70
C MET A 38 -9.08 2.64 1.54
N HIS A 39 -9.96 2.76 0.54
CA HIS A 39 -10.76 3.95 0.30
C HIS A 39 -11.79 4.18 1.41
N ASP A 40 -12.50 3.14 1.84
CA ASP A 40 -13.47 3.22 2.96
C ASP A 40 -12.81 3.71 4.26
N ALA A 41 -11.59 3.24 4.52
CA ALA A 41 -10.81 3.64 5.69
C ALA A 41 -10.10 5.01 5.54
N ASN A 42 -10.33 5.74 4.44
CA ASN A 42 -9.63 6.99 4.11
C ASN A 42 -8.08 6.85 4.14
N GLY A 43 -7.59 5.70 3.69
CA GLY A 43 -6.17 5.40 3.60
C GLY A 43 -5.56 5.75 2.26
N VAL A 44 -4.23 5.94 2.25
CA VAL A 44 -3.45 6.19 1.03
C VAL A 44 -2.70 4.95 0.53
N GLY A 45 -2.65 3.91 1.35
CA GLY A 45 -2.02 2.63 1.03
C GLY A 45 -2.46 1.53 1.99
N LEU A 46 -2.51 0.29 1.49
CA LEU A 46 -2.88 -0.89 2.25
C LEU A 46 -2.08 -2.12 1.78
N ALA A 47 -1.43 -2.80 2.72
CA ALA A 47 -0.72 -4.05 2.47
C ALA A 47 -1.60 -5.26 2.84
N ALA A 48 -1.49 -6.37 2.11
CA ALA A 48 -2.24 -7.60 2.37
C ALA A 48 -2.19 -8.11 3.83
N PRO A 49 -1.05 -8.06 4.58
CA PRO A 49 -1.06 -8.45 5.99
C PRO A 49 -1.96 -7.55 6.86
N GLN A 50 -2.25 -6.32 6.45
CA GLN A 50 -3.18 -5.44 7.17
C GLN A 50 -4.64 -5.89 7.04
N VAL A 51 -4.95 -6.81 6.14
CA VAL A 51 -6.26 -7.50 6.06
C VAL A 51 -6.14 -8.98 6.42
N GLY A 52 -5.08 -9.35 7.17
CA GLY A 52 -4.85 -10.71 7.66
C GLY A 52 -4.26 -11.68 6.63
N ILE A 53 -3.85 -11.19 5.45
CA ILE A 53 -3.37 -12.04 4.34
C ILE A 53 -1.84 -12.00 4.23
N ASP A 54 -1.20 -13.16 4.40
CA ASP A 54 0.26 -13.37 4.37
C ASP A 54 0.84 -13.40 2.93
N LEU A 55 0.64 -12.32 2.16
CA LEU A 55 1.12 -12.19 0.78
C LEU A 55 1.89 -10.89 0.55
N ARG A 56 2.91 -10.94 -0.33
CA ARG A 56 3.69 -9.77 -0.79
C ARG A 56 2.89 -8.99 -1.82
N LEU A 57 1.84 -8.34 -1.34
CA LEU A 57 0.90 -7.56 -2.12
C LEU A 57 0.58 -6.27 -1.36
N ALA A 58 0.58 -5.13 -2.07
CA ALA A 58 0.16 -3.85 -1.54
C ALA A 58 -0.52 -3.01 -2.61
N VAL A 59 -1.44 -2.15 -2.19
CA VAL A 59 -2.12 -1.15 -3.03
C VAL A 59 -1.84 0.24 -2.49
N VAL A 60 -1.74 1.23 -3.39
CA VAL A 60 -1.47 2.64 -3.06
C VAL A 60 -2.33 3.53 -3.95
N ASP A 61 -2.93 4.55 -3.36
CA ASP A 61 -3.68 5.57 -4.07
C ASP A 61 -3.58 6.93 -3.38
N VAL A 62 -2.94 7.88 -4.05
CA VAL A 62 -2.80 9.28 -3.60
C VAL A 62 -3.45 10.25 -4.58
N SER A 63 -4.30 9.76 -5.48
CA SER A 63 -4.96 10.59 -6.51
C SER A 63 -5.97 11.60 -5.95
N HIS A 64 -6.37 11.44 -4.69
CA HIS A 64 -7.24 12.37 -3.97
C HIS A 64 -6.54 13.70 -3.63
N ASP A 65 -5.20 13.74 -3.62
CA ASP A 65 -4.43 14.95 -3.37
C ASP A 65 -3.86 15.50 -4.70
N PRO A 66 -4.48 16.55 -5.27
CA PRO A 66 -4.03 17.13 -6.54
C PRO A 66 -2.68 17.84 -6.44
N ASP A 67 -2.25 18.19 -5.22
CA ASP A 67 -0.96 18.85 -4.95
C ASP A 67 0.15 17.84 -4.66
N CYS A 68 -0.15 16.53 -4.70
CA CYS A 68 0.80 15.46 -4.49
C CYS A 68 1.92 15.51 -5.54
N VAL A 69 3.11 15.95 -5.13
CA VAL A 69 4.29 15.97 -5.98
C VAL A 69 4.80 14.54 -6.16
N SER A 70 4.83 14.08 -7.41
CA SER A 70 5.26 12.72 -7.75
C SER A 70 6.42 12.73 -8.73
N PHE A 71 7.42 11.90 -8.45
CA PHE A 71 8.53 11.59 -9.36
C PHE A 71 8.34 10.21 -10.02
N LEU A 72 7.10 9.72 -10.07
CA LEU A 72 6.79 8.38 -10.55
C LEU A 72 7.13 8.25 -12.04
N ARG A 73 7.82 7.16 -12.35
CA ARG A 73 8.13 6.78 -13.73
C ARG A 73 7.71 5.34 -14.00
N VAL A 74 6.98 5.14 -15.08
CA VAL A 74 6.55 3.81 -15.56
C VAL A 74 7.25 3.55 -16.87
N ASN A 75 8.01 2.45 -16.94
CA ASN A 75 8.83 2.10 -18.11
C ASN A 75 9.73 3.25 -18.60
N GLY A 76 10.27 4.02 -17.65
CA GLY A 76 11.16 5.16 -17.91
C GLY A 76 10.47 6.46 -18.31
N LYS A 77 9.13 6.50 -18.40
CA LYS A 77 8.35 7.69 -18.74
C LYS A 77 7.71 8.29 -17.50
N GLU A 78 7.71 9.61 -17.41
CA GLU A 78 6.94 10.34 -16.39
C GLU A 78 5.45 10.12 -16.64
N VAL A 79 4.71 9.87 -15.56
CA VAL A 79 3.26 9.63 -15.57
C VAL A 79 2.62 10.45 -14.46
N SER A 80 1.43 10.97 -14.71
CA SER A 80 0.68 11.68 -13.66
C SER A 80 0.11 10.69 -12.65
N VAL A 81 0.06 11.08 -11.37
CA VAL A 81 -0.63 10.33 -10.30
C VAL A 81 -2.07 10.05 -10.68
N THR A 82 -2.79 11.04 -11.22
CA THR A 82 -4.20 10.93 -11.58
C THR A 82 -4.48 9.95 -12.72
N GLU A 83 -3.46 9.57 -13.50
CA GLU A 83 -3.61 8.69 -14.67
C GLU A 83 -3.34 7.21 -14.36
N ILE A 84 -2.55 6.93 -13.31
CA ILE A 84 -2.00 5.59 -13.07
C ILE A 84 -2.48 4.98 -11.74
N MET A 85 -3.05 5.78 -10.85
CA MET A 85 -3.60 5.29 -9.59
C MET A 85 -4.97 4.61 -9.79
N PRO A 86 -5.32 3.61 -8.95
CA PRO A 86 -4.51 3.03 -7.89
C PRO A 86 -3.37 2.14 -8.43
N LEU A 87 -2.23 2.13 -7.73
CA LEU A 87 -1.11 1.23 -8.02
C LEU A 87 -1.23 -0.07 -7.23
N VAL A 88 -0.86 -1.18 -7.88
CA VAL A 88 -0.81 -2.52 -7.29
C VAL A 88 0.61 -3.05 -7.37
N PHE A 89 1.20 -3.34 -6.21
CA PHE A 89 2.55 -3.90 -6.10
C PHE A 89 2.48 -5.38 -5.75
N ILE A 90 2.96 -6.23 -6.66
CA ILE A 90 3.07 -7.69 -6.44
C ILE A 90 4.54 -8.08 -6.41
N ASN A 91 4.95 -8.76 -5.34
CA ASN A 91 6.34 -9.16 -5.09
C ASN A 91 7.38 -8.05 -5.34
N PRO A 92 7.15 -6.79 -4.90
CA PRO A 92 8.02 -5.69 -5.27
C PRO A 92 9.44 -5.89 -4.73
N THR A 93 10.41 -5.35 -5.47
CA THR A 93 11.80 -5.18 -5.04
C THR A 93 12.17 -3.72 -5.16
N PHE A 94 12.97 -3.22 -4.24
CA PHE A 94 13.45 -1.84 -4.27
C PHE A 94 14.97 -1.78 -4.16
N LYS A 95 15.54 -0.72 -4.72
CA LYS A 95 16.91 -0.31 -4.46
C LYS A 95 16.84 0.96 -3.62
N LYS A 96 17.59 1.00 -2.52
CA LYS A 96 17.65 2.20 -1.69
C LYS A 96 18.22 3.35 -2.51
N GLY A 97 17.50 4.47 -2.50
CA GLY A 97 18.02 5.75 -2.98
C GLY A 97 19.06 6.34 -2.03
N GLY A 98 19.65 7.46 -2.43
CA GLY A 98 20.41 8.32 -1.53
C GLY A 98 19.49 9.32 -0.82
N GLY A 99 19.96 9.86 0.30
CA GLY A 99 19.19 10.81 1.12
C GLY A 99 18.33 10.13 2.18
N LYS A 100 18.02 10.90 3.22
CA LYS A 100 17.04 10.55 4.24
C LYS A 100 16.24 11.80 4.52
N GLU A 101 14.93 11.67 4.50
CA GLU A 101 14.02 12.78 4.76
C GLU A 101 13.14 12.40 5.94
N ARG A 102 12.69 13.39 6.70
CA ARG A 102 11.75 13.17 7.79
C ARG A 102 10.38 13.58 7.30
N MET A 103 9.39 12.74 7.55
CA MET A 103 7.99 13.03 7.23
C MET A 103 7.10 12.51 8.35
N GLU A 104 5.99 13.19 8.60
CA GLU A 104 4.95 12.68 9.47
C GLU A 104 4.19 11.56 8.76
N GLU A 105 4.11 10.40 9.39
CA GLU A 105 3.36 9.25 8.89
C GLU A 105 2.26 8.82 9.87
N GLY A 106 1.22 8.20 9.32
CA GLY A 106 0.20 7.46 10.06
C GLY A 106 -0.01 6.08 9.42
N CYS A 107 -0.76 5.20 10.08
CA CYS A 107 -1.02 3.85 9.57
C CYS A 107 -2.42 3.37 9.96
N LEU A 108 -3.14 2.76 9.02
CA LEU A 108 -4.46 2.18 9.27
C LEU A 108 -4.44 1.06 10.34
N SER A 109 -3.28 0.44 10.56
CA SER A 109 -3.07 -0.58 11.60
C SER A 109 -2.59 0.00 12.94
N ILE A 110 -2.42 1.32 13.06
CA ILE A 110 -2.03 2.01 14.30
C ILE A 110 -2.91 3.25 14.46
N HIS A 111 -4.09 3.06 15.06
CA HIS A 111 -5.07 4.14 15.21
C HIS A 111 -4.55 5.34 16.00
N GLU A 112 -4.91 6.53 15.52
CA GLU A 112 -4.71 7.83 16.19
C GLU A 112 -3.26 8.22 16.50
N VAL A 113 -2.29 7.44 15.99
CA VAL A 113 -0.87 7.75 16.13
C VAL A 113 -0.32 8.29 14.83
N ARG A 114 0.31 9.46 14.94
CA ARG A 114 1.16 10.05 13.92
C ARG A 114 2.51 10.36 14.52
N ALA A 115 3.58 10.16 13.76
CA ALA A 115 4.93 10.41 14.21
C ALA A 115 5.85 10.75 13.04
N GLU A 116 6.93 11.47 13.32
CA GLU A 116 8.00 11.66 12.34
C GLU A 116 8.81 10.37 12.15
N VAL A 117 8.91 9.92 10.91
CA VAL A 117 9.69 8.74 10.48
C VAL A 117 10.80 9.18 9.53
N GLN A 118 11.90 8.41 9.45
CA GLN A 118 13.07 8.64 8.60
C GLN A 118 13.47 7.38 7.82
#